data_AF-Q4E0D4-F1
#
_entry.id   AF-Q4E0D4-F1
#
_cell.length_a   1.000
_cell.length_b   1.000
_cell.length_c   1.000
_cell.angle_alpha   90.00
_cell.angle_beta   90.00
_cell.angle_gamma   90.00
#
_symmetry.space_group_name_H-M   'P 1'
#
loop_
_entity.id
_entity.type
_entity.pdbx_description
1 polymer ?
#
loop_
_entity_poly.entity_id
_entity_poly.type
_entity_poly.pdbx_seq_one_letter_code
_entity_poly.pdbx_strand_id
1 'polypeptide(L)'
;MQASDRYLRMERAVRDEMNMEEDADELYEKGVDKLLKWLVNAAEVKATVHEITKRFLDAAAEEARNPTTTSAPEKLEGCYNSVYNARWSHVVEVSDGEGTGMEAKEGEPQQTWDYKKVDDTLKKDDGVEQSGAPRPRLLVLTSDKAWPYSWAGSEHICDCYVDCEVDRVWQIVKGDLTKWFSSHGKAVFSPKKRLVIGTPGIGKSMNAGSYLFYRLLQYDVEKLPMVAYIIKNSVYLFDNTKKTVSDCGSEEVFVDLLKDFTLRGVKGYIIYD
;
A
#
# COMPACT_ATOMS: atom_id res chain seq x y z
N MET A 1 33.47 -38.23 19.31
CA MET A 1 32.28 -38.69 18.57
C MET A 1 31.23 -37.60 18.32
N GLN A 2 31.12 -36.53 19.13
CA GLN A 2 30.09 -35.48 18.92
C GLN A 2 30.33 -34.53 17.73
N ALA A 3 31.59 -34.23 17.38
CA ALA A 3 31.90 -33.25 16.32
C ALA A 3 31.56 -33.76 14.90
N SER A 4 31.79 -35.05 14.63
CA SER A 4 31.49 -35.68 13.33
C SER A 4 29.99 -35.69 13.04
N ASP A 5 29.17 -35.99 14.04
CA ASP A 5 27.71 -36.06 13.88
C ASP A 5 27.09 -34.68 13.64
N ARG A 6 27.72 -33.63 14.17
CA ARG A 6 27.30 -32.24 13.91
C ARG A 6 27.65 -31.84 12.47
N TYR A 7 28.85 -32.19 12.02
CA TYR A 7 29.28 -31.91 10.65
C TYR A 7 28.42 -32.63 9.61
N LEU A 8 28.15 -33.93 9.78
CA LEU A 8 27.31 -34.71 8.88
C LEU A 8 25.87 -34.17 8.79
N ARG A 9 25.34 -33.60 9.88
CA ARG A 9 24.04 -32.91 9.88
C ARG A 9 24.06 -31.59 9.10
N MET A 10 25.12 -30.80 9.26
CA MET A 10 25.29 -29.56 8.51
C MET A 10 25.41 -29.85 7.00
N GLU A 11 26.23 -30.81 6.63
CA GLU A 11 26.42 -31.22 5.23
C GLU A 11 25.11 -31.73 4.60
N ARG A 12 24.31 -32.48 5.36
CA ARG A 12 22.98 -32.90 4.90
C ARG A 12 22.04 -31.72 4.66
N ALA A 13 21.97 -30.78 5.60
CA ALA A 13 21.11 -29.60 5.46
C ALA A 13 21.50 -28.74 4.25
N VAL A 14 22.81 -28.54 4.02
CA VAL A 14 23.30 -27.79 2.85
C VAL A 14 22.92 -28.49 1.54
N ARG A 15 23.06 -29.81 1.46
CA ARG A 15 22.68 -30.57 0.27
C ARG A 15 21.16 -30.54 0.04
N ASP A 16 20.37 -30.65 1.10
CA ASP A 16 18.91 -30.58 1.00
C ASP A 16 18.48 -29.20 0.44
N GLU A 17 19.13 -28.11 0.88
CA GLU A 17 18.91 -26.76 0.37
C GLU A 17 19.30 -26.61 -1.12
N MET A 18 20.48 -27.10 -1.50
CA MET A 18 20.93 -27.08 -2.90
C MET A 18 19.97 -27.84 -3.82
N ASN A 19 19.50 -29.02 -3.39
CA ASN A 19 18.54 -29.80 -4.17
C ASN A 19 17.21 -29.06 -4.34
N MET A 20 16.76 -28.33 -3.31
CA MET A 20 15.53 -27.52 -3.37
C MET A 20 15.66 -26.35 -4.36
N GLU A 21 16.83 -25.71 -4.43
CA GLU A 21 17.13 -24.65 -5.40
C GLU A 21 17.16 -25.19 -6.84
N GLU A 22 17.87 -26.30 -7.08
CA GLU A 22 17.92 -26.96 -8.39
C GLU A 22 16.52 -27.40 -8.88
N ASP A 23 15.73 -28.01 -8.00
CA ASP A 23 14.36 -28.41 -8.32
C ASP A 23 13.48 -27.19 -8.64
N ALA A 24 13.66 -26.06 -7.95
CA ALA A 24 12.89 -24.84 -8.20
C ALA A 24 13.20 -24.24 -9.58
N ASP A 25 14.47 -24.21 -9.97
CA ASP A 25 14.89 -23.75 -11.29
C ASP A 25 14.35 -24.65 -12.41
N GLU A 26 14.44 -25.99 -12.25
CA GLU A 26 13.91 -26.94 -13.23
C GLU A 26 12.37 -26.83 -13.38
N LEU A 27 11.67 -26.64 -12.26
CA LEU A 27 10.23 -26.41 -12.24
C LEU A 27 9.86 -25.11 -12.95
N TYR A 28 10.63 -24.04 -12.76
CA TYR A 28 10.42 -22.77 -13.45
C TYR A 28 10.58 -22.92 -14.97
N GLU A 29 11.61 -23.63 -15.44
CA GLU A 29 11.80 -23.94 -16.86
C GLU A 29 10.63 -24.74 -17.45
N LYS A 30 10.02 -25.63 -16.65
CA LYS A 30 8.83 -26.40 -17.02
C LYS A 30 7.51 -25.63 -16.86
N GLY A 31 7.57 -24.33 -16.54
CA GLY A 31 6.39 -23.46 -16.41
C GLY A 31 5.60 -23.63 -15.11
N VAL A 32 6.19 -24.26 -14.10
CA VAL A 32 5.63 -24.44 -12.75
C VAL A 32 6.09 -23.30 -11.85
N ASP A 33 5.57 -22.11 -12.14
CA ASP A 33 5.86 -20.86 -11.42
C ASP A 33 4.91 -20.60 -10.22
N LYS A 34 3.97 -21.52 -9.94
CA LYS A 34 2.95 -21.37 -8.88
C LYS A 34 2.65 -22.70 -8.17
N LEU A 35 2.41 -22.66 -6.86
CA LEU A 35 2.06 -23.83 -6.03
C LEU A 35 0.80 -24.58 -6.54
N LEU A 36 -0.21 -23.86 -7.02
CA LEU A 36 -1.40 -24.51 -7.60
C LEU A 36 -1.11 -25.21 -8.93
N LYS A 37 -0.17 -24.70 -9.73
CA LYS A 37 0.30 -25.40 -10.94
C LYS A 37 1.06 -26.67 -10.57
N TRP A 38 1.82 -26.66 -9.48
CA TRP A 38 2.47 -27.86 -8.95
C TRP A 38 1.44 -28.98 -8.70
N LEU A 39 0.30 -28.68 -8.06
CA LEU A 39 -0.73 -29.70 -7.79
C LEU A 39 -1.27 -30.37 -9.05
N VAL A 40 -1.50 -29.60 -10.13
CA VAL A 40 -2.15 -30.07 -11.35
C VAL A 40 -1.15 -30.62 -12.38
N ASN A 41 0.17 -30.48 -12.15
CA ASN A 41 1.16 -30.91 -13.13
C ASN A 41 1.20 -32.43 -13.34
N ALA A 42 1.67 -32.83 -14.53
CA ALA A 42 1.85 -34.22 -14.91
C ALA A 42 2.77 -34.95 -13.93
N ALA A 43 2.43 -36.21 -13.66
CA ALA A 43 3.23 -37.07 -12.77
C ALA A 43 4.69 -37.19 -13.23
N GLU A 44 4.96 -37.05 -14.52
CA GLU A 44 6.31 -37.03 -15.10
C GLU A 44 7.14 -35.82 -14.64
N VAL A 45 6.53 -34.62 -14.60
CA VAL A 45 7.20 -33.41 -14.06
C VAL A 45 7.43 -33.57 -12.56
N LYS A 46 6.45 -34.10 -11.82
CA LYS A 46 6.59 -34.35 -10.38
C LYS A 46 7.64 -35.39 -10.03
N ALA A 47 7.99 -36.28 -10.97
CA ALA A 47 8.96 -37.34 -10.77
C ALA A 47 10.42 -36.85 -10.93
N THR A 48 10.65 -35.68 -11.51
CA THR A 48 12.02 -35.12 -11.64
C THR A 48 12.50 -34.44 -10.37
N VAL A 49 11.56 -34.01 -9.52
CA VAL A 49 11.80 -33.29 -8.27
C VAL A 49 12.23 -34.24 -7.15
N HIS A 50 13.20 -33.83 -6.33
CA HIS A 50 13.62 -34.61 -5.17
C HIS A 50 12.49 -34.80 -4.16
N GLU A 51 12.44 -35.97 -3.52
CA GLU A 51 11.36 -36.33 -2.57
C GLU A 51 11.23 -35.37 -1.38
N ILE A 52 12.33 -34.71 -0.97
CA ILE A 52 12.26 -33.70 0.09
C ILE A 52 11.52 -32.44 -0.38
N THR A 53 11.90 -31.90 -1.54
CA THR A 53 11.27 -30.75 -2.19
C THR A 53 9.81 -31.03 -2.49
N LYS A 54 9.51 -32.23 -3.00
CA LYS A 54 8.14 -32.69 -3.26
C LYS A 54 7.26 -32.65 -2.02
N ARG A 55 7.75 -33.13 -0.86
CA ARG A 55 7.02 -33.05 0.41
C ARG A 55 6.75 -31.61 0.84
N PHE A 56 7.72 -30.72 0.67
CA PHE A 56 7.54 -29.30 0.96
C PHE A 56 6.52 -28.64 0.02
N LEU A 57 6.61 -28.91 -1.28
CA LEU A 57 5.68 -28.40 -2.28
C LEU A 57 4.27 -28.94 -2.08
N ASP A 58 4.11 -30.24 -1.79
CA ASP A 58 2.81 -30.85 -1.51
C ASP A 58 2.20 -30.25 -0.23
N ALA A 59 2.99 -30.07 0.84
CA ALA A 59 2.51 -29.43 2.07
C ALA A 59 2.13 -27.95 1.85
N ALA A 60 2.98 -27.18 1.19
CA ALA A 60 2.73 -25.78 0.89
C ALA A 60 1.56 -25.58 -0.08
N ALA A 61 1.40 -26.49 -1.05
CA ALA A 61 0.32 -26.42 -2.00
C ALA A 61 -1.01 -26.89 -1.40
N GLU A 62 -1.02 -27.86 -0.47
CA GLU A 62 -2.25 -28.24 0.23
C GLU A 62 -2.68 -27.15 1.24
N GLU A 63 -1.72 -26.47 1.87
CA GLU A 63 -1.98 -25.24 2.63
C GLU A 63 -2.57 -24.15 1.72
N ALA A 64 -1.97 -23.93 0.54
CA ALA A 64 -2.49 -22.96 -0.44
C ALA A 64 -3.85 -23.35 -1.03
N ARG A 65 -4.17 -24.65 -1.12
CA ARG A 65 -5.43 -25.19 -1.63
C ARG A 65 -6.57 -25.06 -0.63
N ASN A 66 -6.25 -25.04 0.66
CA ASN A 66 -7.17 -24.71 1.73
C ASN A 66 -6.92 -23.27 2.18
N PRO A 67 -7.29 -22.23 1.39
CA PRO A 67 -7.37 -20.92 1.98
C PRO A 67 -8.45 -21.03 3.08
N THR A 68 -8.01 -21.11 4.33
CA THR A 68 -8.90 -20.97 5.49
C THR A 68 -9.59 -19.60 5.46
N THR A 69 -9.14 -18.70 4.59
CA THR A 69 -9.75 -17.44 4.21
C THR A 69 -10.80 -17.62 3.10
N THR A 70 -12.03 -17.24 3.43
CA THR A 70 -13.19 -17.22 2.54
C THR A 70 -12.84 -16.47 1.24
N SER A 71 -13.13 -17.06 0.07
CA SER A 71 -12.87 -16.45 -1.25
C SER A 71 -13.65 -15.15 -1.49
N ALA A 72 -14.68 -14.90 -0.70
CA ALA A 72 -15.39 -13.64 -0.68
C ALA A 72 -14.64 -12.64 0.21
N PRO A 73 -14.36 -11.42 -0.29
CA PRO A 73 -13.73 -10.38 0.51
C PRO A 73 -14.47 -10.15 1.84
N GLU A 74 -13.73 -10.12 2.95
CA GLU A 74 -14.28 -9.90 4.28
C GLU A 74 -14.58 -8.41 4.48
N LYS A 75 -15.79 -8.06 4.95
CA LYS A 75 -16.12 -6.66 5.22
C LYS A 75 -15.53 -6.23 6.55
N LEU A 76 -14.69 -5.19 6.54
CA LEU A 76 -14.12 -4.60 7.75
C LEU A 76 -15.04 -3.50 8.29
N GLU A 77 -15.92 -3.87 9.22
CA GLU A 77 -16.92 -2.96 9.78
C GLU A 77 -16.27 -1.76 10.50
N GLY A 78 -16.84 -0.57 10.29
CA GLY A 78 -16.39 0.68 10.93
C GLY A 78 -15.07 1.25 10.40
N CYS A 79 -14.23 0.46 9.73
CA CYS A 79 -12.92 0.89 9.22
C CYS A 79 -13.05 2.01 8.18
N TYR A 80 -14.04 1.93 7.27
CA TYR A 80 -14.30 2.98 6.28
C TYR A 80 -14.55 4.32 6.98
N ASN A 81 -15.53 4.33 7.88
CA ASN A 81 -15.94 5.55 8.58
C ASN A 81 -14.83 6.09 9.47
N SER A 82 -13.99 5.22 10.04
CA SER A 82 -12.89 5.66 10.89
C SER A 82 -11.77 6.34 10.10
N VAL A 83 -11.46 5.88 8.89
CA VAL A 83 -10.49 6.57 8.03
C VAL A 83 -11.10 7.82 7.42
N TYR A 84 -12.31 7.72 6.87
CA TYR A 84 -13.01 8.85 6.23
C TYR A 84 -13.20 10.04 7.19
N ASN A 85 -13.52 9.76 8.46
CA ASN A 85 -13.71 10.77 9.51
C ASN A 85 -12.47 10.96 10.39
N ALA A 86 -11.26 10.62 9.91
CA ALA A 86 -10.04 10.84 10.68
C ALA A 86 -9.93 12.31 11.14
N ARG A 87 -9.60 12.50 12.42
CA ARG A 87 -9.52 13.83 13.04
C ARG A 87 -8.22 14.50 12.62
N TRP A 88 -8.33 15.78 12.31
CA TRP A 88 -7.17 16.62 12.04
C TRP A 88 -6.58 17.18 13.34
N SER A 89 -5.26 17.25 13.38
CA SER A 89 -4.49 18.08 14.30
C SER A 89 -3.27 18.61 13.55
N HIS A 90 -2.69 19.71 14.00
CA HIS A 90 -1.54 20.31 13.35
C HIS A 90 -0.62 21.01 14.34
N VAL A 91 0.66 21.03 14.02
CA VAL A 91 1.69 21.72 14.80
C VAL A 91 2.09 22.98 14.06
N VAL A 92 1.94 24.13 14.71
CA VAL A 92 2.37 25.43 14.18
C VAL A 92 3.60 25.93 14.92
N GLU A 93 4.42 26.69 14.21
CA GLU A 93 5.51 27.46 14.81
C GLU A 93 4.97 28.79 15.36
N VAL A 94 5.30 29.08 16.61
CA VAL A 94 4.90 30.32 17.30
C VAL A 94 6.17 31.06 17.69
N SER A 95 6.25 32.35 17.34
CA SER A 95 7.32 33.24 17.80
C SER A 95 6.79 34.06 18.99
N ASP A 96 7.24 33.75 20.21
CA ASP A 96 6.78 34.44 21.43
C ASP A 96 7.75 35.54 21.91
N GLY A 97 8.71 35.94 21.07
CA GLY A 97 9.70 36.97 21.39
C GLY A 97 10.84 36.49 22.28
N GLU A 98 10.67 35.39 23.04
CA GLU A 98 11.72 34.71 23.81
C GLU A 98 12.30 33.49 23.06
N GLY A 99 11.59 32.94 22.09
CA GLY A 99 12.11 31.90 21.20
C GLY A 99 11.14 31.48 20.09
N THR A 100 11.51 30.42 19.38
CA THR A 100 10.65 29.73 18.42
C THR A 100 10.05 28.50 19.13
N GLY A 101 8.79 28.61 19.54
CA GLY A 101 8.02 27.51 20.10
C GLY A 101 7.25 26.73 19.04
N MET A 102 6.80 25.52 19.40
CA MET A 102 5.83 24.75 18.62
C MET A 102 4.55 24.56 19.43
N GLU A 103 3.40 24.85 18.81
CA GLU A 103 2.08 24.69 19.43
C GLU A 103 1.25 23.68 18.63
N ALA A 104 0.71 22.67 19.31
CA ALA A 104 -0.22 21.71 18.70
C ALA A 104 -1.66 22.23 18.81
N LYS A 105 -2.39 22.20 17.69
CA LYS A 105 -3.76 22.68 17.55
C LYS A 105 -4.64 21.58 16.96
N GLU A 106 -5.88 21.51 17.44
CA GLU A 106 -6.89 20.61 16.89
C GLU A 106 -7.52 21.21 15.63
N GLY A 107 -7.92 20.36 14.69
CA GLY A 107 -8.58 20.74 13.43
C GLY A 107 -7.64 20.87 12.23
N GLU A 108 -8.23 21.00 11.04
CA GLU A 108 -7.49 21.25 9.81
C GLU A 108 -6.99 22.71 9.84
N PRO A 109 -5.70 22.98 9.57
CA PRO A 109 -5.23 24.35 9.49
C PRO A 109 -5.88 25.09 8.32
N GLN A 110 -6.07 26.40 8.47
CA GLN A 110 -6.66 27.24 7.42
C GLN A 110 -5.80 27.29 6.15
N GLN A 111 -4.48 27.18 6.29
CA GLN A 111 -3.52 27.14 5.19
C GLN A 111 -2.45 26.11 5.55
N THR A 112 -2.17 25.17 4.64
CA THR A 112 -1.18 24.11 4.85
C THR A 112 0.20 24.54 4.34
N TRP A 113 0.42 24.41 3.04
CA TRP A 113 1.67 24.78 2.38
C TRP A 113 1.39 25.34 0.99
N ASP A 114 2.19 26.34 0.62
CA ASP A 114 2.17 26.91 -0.71
C ASP A 114 3.17 26.17 -1.59
N TYR A 115 2.76 25.85 -2.82
CA TYR A 115 3.60 25.20 -3.81
C TYR A 115 3.66 26.02 -5.09
N LYS A 116 4.85 26.14 -5.65
CA LYS A 116 5.06 26.66 -7.00
C LYS A 116 5.33 25.52 -7.96
N LYS A 117 4.77 25.64 -9.17
CA LYS A 117 5.08 24.73 -10.27
C LYS A 117 6.46 25.08 -10.81
N VAL A 118 7.34 24.08 -10.84
CA VAL A 118 8.64 24.16 -11.50
C VAL A 118 8.69 23.01 -12.50
N ASP A 119 8.71 23.32 -13.79
CA ASP A 119 8.63 22.34 -14.87
C ASP A 119 7.41 21.41 -14.72
N ASP A 120 7.62 20.09 -14.72
CA ASP A 120 6.58 19.07 -14.52
C ASP A 120 6.36 18.69 -13.03
N THR A 121 7.01 19.38 -12.10
CA THR A 121 6.93 19.09 -10.66
C THR A 121 6.43 20.28 -9.84
N LEU A 122 6.14 20.02 -8.56
CA LEU A 122 5.85 21.04 -7.57
C LEU A 122 7.07 21.20 -6.65
N LYS A 123 7.38 22.42 -6.27
CA LYS A 123 8.31 22.72 -5.18
C LYS A 123 7.59 23.54 -4.13
N LYS A 124 7.94 23.31 -2.86
CA LYS A 124 7.49 24.18 -1.77
C LYS A 124 7.92 25.61 -2.06
N ASP A 125 7.01 26.56 -1.87
CA ASP A 125 7.32 27.97 -2.09
C ASP A 125 7.86 28.62 -0.81
N ASP A 126 9.12 28.34 -0.50
CA ASP A 126 9.81 28.92 0.65
C ASP A 126 10.30 30.36 0.41
N GLY A 127 10.07 30.94 -0.78
CA GLY A 127 10.57 32.27 -1.14
C GLY A 127 9.81 33.43 -0.50
N VAL A 128 8.65 33.17 0.11
CA VAL A 128 7.93 34.17 0.89
C VAL A 128 8.52 34.19 2.30
N GLU A 129 9.67 34.86 2.43
CA GLU A 129 10.18 35.33 3.72
C GLU A 129 9.08 36.16 4.40
N GLN A 130 8.70 35.81 5.63
CA GLN A 130 7.87 36.63 6.53
C GLN A 130 6.37 36.80 6.24
N SER A 131 5.61 35.72 6.04
CA SER A 131 4.19 35.81 6.44
C SER A 131 4.13 35.73 7.98
N GLY A 132 3.61 36.75 8.66
CA GLY A 132 3.40 36.73 10.12
C GLY A 132 2.34 35.70 10.59
N ALA A 133 1.71 34.97 9.67
CA ALA A 133 0.77 33.90 10.00
C ALA A 133 1.54 32.64 10.44
N PRO A 134 1.15 31.98 11.54
CA PRO A 134 1.72 30.70 11.96
C PRO A 134 1.57 29.66 10.84
N ARG A 135 2.68 29.18 10.30
CA ARG A 135 2.67 28.13 9.27
C ARG A 135 2.67 26.76 9.93
N PRO A 136 1.86 25.79 9.47
CA PRO A 136 1.95 24.44 9.98
C PRO A 136 3.28 23.80 9.55
N ARG A 137 3.93 23.15 10.50
CA ARG A 137 5.14 22.37 10.30
C ARG A 137 4.82 20.89 10.09
N LEU A 138 3.74 20.41 10.69
CA LEU A 138 3.31 19.02 10.66
C LEU A 138 1.79 18.96 10.79
N LEU A 139 1.13 18.11 9.98
CA LEU A 139 -0.27 17.73 10.20
C LEU A 139 -0.31 16.31 10.73
N VAL A 140 -1.34 16.01 11.49
CA VAL A 140 -1.60 14.68 12.04
C VAL A 140 -3.05 14.34 11.73
N LEU A 141 -3.24 13.17 11.11
CA LEU A 141 -4.55 12.57 10.91
C LEU A 141 -4.68 11.37 11.84
N THR A 142 -5.64 11.44 12.75
CA THR A 142 -5.89 10.40 13.74
C THR A 142 -7.14 9.60 13.36
N SER A 143 -6.96 8.30 13.12
CA SER A 143 -8.06 7.35 12.87
C SER A 143 -8.22 6.42 14.07
N ASP A 144 -9.42 6.35 14.64
CA ASP A 144 -9.71 5.52 15.83
C ASP A 144 -9.54 4.00 15.57
N LYS A 145 -9.60 3.56 14.32
CA LYS A 145 -9.38 2.16 13.88
C LYS A 145 -8.04 1.97 13.18
N ALA A 146 -7.09 2.90 13.35
CA ALA A 146 -5.80 2.87 12.71
C ALA A 146 -5.84 2.92 11.18
N TRP A 147 -4.67 2.93 10.56
CA TRP A 147 -4.52 3.04 9.10
C TRP A 147 -4.32 1.67 8.44
N PRO A 148 -4.68 1.50 7.15
CA PRO A 148 -4.59 0.22 6.44
C PRO A 148 -3.25 -0.51 6.58
N TYR A 149 -2.14 0.22 6.58
CA TYR A 149 -0.80 -0.37 6.73
C TYR A 149 -0.56 -1.08 8.07
N SER A 150 -1.35 -0.74 9.08
CA SER A 150 -1.25 -1.29 10.43
C SER A 150 -2.30 -2.36 10.74
N TRP A 151 -3.32 -2.53 9.89
CA TRP A 151 -4.41 -3.49 10.13
C TRP A 151 -3.96 -4.95 10.12
N ALA A 152 -2.96 -5.28 9.29
CA ALA A 152 -2.34 -6.62 9.27
C ALA A 152 -1.25 -6.80 10.33
N GLY A 153 -0.89 -5.75 11.08
CA GLY A 153 0.20 -5.75 12.06
C GLY A 153 -0.27 -5.95 13.51
N SER A 154 0.69 -6.16 14.41
CA SER A 154 0.43 -6.22 15.86
C SER A 154 0.26 -4.84 16.50
N GLU A 155 0.79 -3.79 15.88
CA GLU A 155 0.73 -2.42 16.39
C GLU A 155 -0.32 -1.62 15.61
N HIS A 156 -1.40 -1.24 16.29
CA HIS A 156 -2.39 -0.32 15.76
C HIS A 156 -1.86 1.11 15.81
N ILE A 157 -1.49 1.65 14.65
CA ILE A 157 -1.01 3.03 14.56
C ILE A 157 -2.16 3.93 14.12
N CYS A 158 -2.68 4.73 15.05
CA CYS A 158 -3.80 5.63 14.82
C CYS A 158 -3.42 6.93 14.11
N ASP A 159 -2.19 7.40 14.30
CA ASP A 159 -1.73 8.69 13.83
C ASP A 159 -0.94 8.58 12.52
N CYS A 160 -1.35 9.34 11.51
CA CYS A 160 -0.62 9.54 10.26
C CYS A 160 -0.03 10.95 10.25
N TYR A 161 1.30 11.02 10.18
CA TYR A 161 2.05 12.28 10.21
C TYR A 161 2.31 12.77 8.79
N VAL A 162 1.86 13.98 8.49
CA VAL A 162 1.90 14.56 7.15
C VAL A 162 2.75 15.81 7.20
N ASP A 163 3.86 15.79 6.49
CA ASP A 163 4.69 16.96 6.24
C ASP A 163 4.38 17.55 4.86
N CYS A 164 5.11 18.61 4.49
CA CYS A 164 4.98 19.24 3.18
C CYS A 164 5.39 18.32 2.03
N GLU A 165 6.24 17.32 2.25
CA GLU A 165 6.68 16.42 1.18
C GLU A 165 5.59 15.38 0.88
N VAL A 166 4.94 14.84 1.93
CA VAL A 166 3.77 13.99 1.83
C VAL A 166 2.60 14.75 1.20
N ASP A 167 2.34 15.98 1.62
CA ASP A 167 1.27 16.78 1.02
C ASP A 167 1.56 17.13 -0.45
N ARG A 168 2.82 17.36 -0.81
CA ARG A 168 3.24 17.55 -2.21
C ARG A 168 2.90 16.35 -3.09
N VAL A 169 3.07 15.12 -2.59
CA VAL A 169 2.67 13.90 -3.31
C VAL A 169 1.16 13.94 -3.60
N TRP A 170 0.34 14.32 -2.62
CA TRP A 170 -1.09 14.49 -2.83
C TRP A 170 -1.41 15.58 -3.87
N GLN A 171 -0.77 16.76 -3.82
CA GLN A 171 -1.03 17.80 -4.82
C GLN A 171 -0.74 17.33 -6.25
N ILE A 172 0.30 16.52 -6.42
CA ILE A 172 0.64 15.89 -7.70
C ILE A 172 -0.46 14.91 -8.14
N VAL A 173 -0.89 14.01 -7.26
CA VAL A 173 -1.96 13.03 -7.55
C VAL A 173 -3.29 13.74 -7.85
N LYS A 174 -3.66 14.73 -7.05
CA LYS A 174 -4.85 15.57 -7.28
C LYS A 174 -4.83 16.25 -8.64
N GLY A 175 -3.66 16.76 -9.06
CA GLY A 175 -3.48 17.36 -10.38
C GLY A 175 -3.71 16.36 -11.53
N ASP A 176 -3.26 15.11 -11.36
CA ASP A 176 -3.51 14.04 -12.32
C ASP A 176 -4.98 13.62 -12.38
N LEU A 177 -5.63 13.44 -11.23
CA LEU A 177 -7.06 13.14 -11.17
C LEU A 177 -7.88 14.24 -11.83
N THR A 178 -7.53 15.50 -11.58
CA THR A 178 -8.20 16.67 -12.20
C THR A 178 -8.07 16.65 -13.72
N LYS A 179 -6.87 16.35 -14.25
CA LYS A 179 -6.66 16.21 -15.70
C LYS A 179 -7.43 15.02 -16.26
N TRP A 180 -7.38 13.88 -15.57
CA TRP A 180 -8.05 12.65 -15.98
C TRP A 180 -9.56 12.80 -16.07
N PHE A 181 -10.17 13.46 -15.09
CA PHE A 181 -11.62 13.69 -15.05
C PHE A 181 -12.05 14.99 -15.73
N SER A 182 -11.13 15.76 -16.31
CA SER A 182 -11.49 16.94 -17.08
C SER A 182 -12.19 16.52 -18.38
N SER A 183 -13.31 17.17 -18.69
CA SER A 183 -14.13 16.91 -19.88
C SER A 183 -13.52 17.41 -21.19
N HIS A 184 -12.28 17.91 -21.17
CA HIS A 184 -11.66 18.53 -22.34
C HIS A 184 -11.29 17.46 -23.36
N GLY A 185 -12.18 17.26 -24.35
CA GLY A 185 -12.11 16.25 -25.41
C GLY A 185 -10.93 16.35 -26.39
N LYS A 186 -9.81 16.97 -26.02
CA LYS A 186 -8.61 17.09 -26.86
C LYS A 186 -7.50 16.10 -26.52
N ALA A 187 -7.48 15.54 -25.31
CA ALA A 187 -6.51 14.52 -24.96
C ALA A 187 -7.21 13.46 -24.10
N VAL A 188 -7.27 12.23 -24.61
CA VAL A 188 -7.56 11.06 -23.76
C VAL A 188 -6.43 11.00 -22.74
N PHE A 189 -6.63 11.59 -21.57
CA PHE A 189 -5.66 11.47 -20.50
C PHE A 189 -5.72 10.03 -20.01
N SER A 190 -4.71 9.23 -20.35
CA SER A 190 -4.51 7.92 -19.76
C SER A 190 -3.99 8.07 -18.34
N PRO A 191 -4.55 7.35 -17.35
CA PRO A 191 -4.00 7.31 -15.99
C PRO A 191 -2.50 7.07 -16.02
N LYS A 192 -1.74 7.91 -15.32
CA LYS A 192 -0.28 7.78 -15.22
C LYS A 192 0.07 6.95 -14.00
N LYS A 193 0.97 5.98 -14.18
CA LYS A 193 1.62 5.29 -13.06
C LYS A 193 2.61 6.27 -12.41
N ARG A 194 2.60 6.33 -11.08
CA ARG A 194 3.53 7.16 -10.30
C ARG A 194 4.30 6.28 -9.35
N LEU A 195 5.59 6.58 -9.20
CA LEU A 195 6.46 5.96 -8.21
C LEU A 195 6.92 7.06 -7.26
N VAL A 196 6.73 6.83 -5.96
CA VAL A 196 7.20 7.73 -4.91
C VAL A 196 8.44 7.09 -4.29
N ILE A 197 9.56 7.80 -4.31
CA ILE A 197 10.82 7.33 -3.73
C ILE A 197 11.16 8.26 -2.57
N GLY A 198 11.21 7.71 -1.36
CA GLY A 198 11.68 8.41 -0.18
C GLY A 198 13.21 8.38 -0.08
N THR A 199 13.79 9.32 0.67
CA THR A 199 15.21 9.23 1.03
C THR A 199 15.36 8.20 2.16
N PRO A 200 16.22 7.16 2.00
CA PRO A 200 16.45 6.18 3.06
C PRO A 200 16.80 6.84 4.39
N GLY A 201 16.12 6.45 5.47
CA GLY A 201 16.41 6.90 6.83
C GLY A 201 15.82 8.26 7.24
N ILE A 202 15.25 9.06 6.32
CA ILE A 202 14.73 10.40 6.63
C ILE A 202 13.20 10.42 6.87
N GLY A 203 12.47 9.39 6.43
CA GLY A 203 11.03 9.27 6.67
C GLY A 203 10.47 7.91 6.26
N LYS A 204 9.38 7.49 6.90
CA LYS A 204 8.64 6.27 6.53
C LYS A 204 7.68 6.61 5.37
N SER A 205 7.81 5.91 4.24
CA SER A 205 6.88 6.02 3.08
C SER A 205 5.41 5.78 3.46
N MET A 206 5.19 5.04 4.54
CA MET A 206 3.88 4.65 5.11
C MET A 206 2.93 5.85 5.30
N ASN A 207 3.46 7.04 5.60
CA ASN A 207 2.64 8.24 5.74
C ASN A 207 2.09 8.75 4.40
N ALA A 208 2.86 8.61 3.32
CA ALA A 208 2.42 9.03 2.00
C ALA A 208 1.27 8.16 1.49
N GLY A 209 1.38 6.84 1.65
CA GLY A 209 0.30 5.90 1.33
C GLY A 209 -0.97 6.24 2.10
N SER A 210 -0.88 6.36 3.43
CA SER A 210 -2.03 6.66 4.30
C SER A 210 -2.68 8.02 4.01
N TYR A 211 -1.87 9.07 3.78
CA TYR A 211 -2.40 10.40 3.46
C TYR A 211 -3.04 10.48 2.08
N LEU A 212 -2.40 9.88 1.06
CA LEU A 212 -3.00 9.75 -0.27
C LEU A 212 -4.32 9.02 -0.17
N PHE A 213 -4.33 7.91 0.57
CA PHE A 213 -5.52 7.11 0.76
C PHE A 213 -6.66 7.92 1.38
N TYR A 214 -6.41 8.61 2.49
CA TYR A 214 -7.36 9.51 3.12
C TYR A 214 -7.94 10.55 2.14
N ARG A 215 -7.07 11.25 1.41
CA ARG A 215 -7.49 12.30 0.48
C ARG A 215 -8.24 11.75 -0.74
N LEU A 216 -7.95 10.52 -1.17
CA LEU A 216 -8.69 9.83 -2.23
C LEU A 216 -10.12 9.44 -1.79
N LEU A 217 -10.30 9.02 -0.54
CA LEU A 217 -11.64 8.77 0.01
C LEU A 217 -12.49 10.05 0.10
N GLN A 218 -11.84 11.20 0.28
CA GLN A 218 -12.49 12.52 0.29
C GLN A 218 -12.69 13.11 -1.11
N TYR A 219 -12.23 12.42 -2.15
CA TYR A 219 -12.42 12.88 -3.51
C TYR A 219 -13.88 12.68 -3.96
N ASP A 220 -14.24 13.27 -5.10
CA ASP A 220 -15.57 13.14 -5.68
C ASP A 220 -15.92 11.67 -5.95
N VAL A 221 -16.89 11.14 -5.21
CA VAL A 221 -17.35 9.76 -5.27
C VAL A 221 -17.90 9.36 -6.65
N GLU A 222 -18.46 10.32 -7.41
CA GLU A 222 -18.96 10.04 -8.76
C GLU A 222 -17.83 9.82 -9.76
N LYS A 223 -16.68 10.45 -9.50
CA LYS A 223 -15.48 10.32 -10.33
C LYS A 223 -14.59 9.16 -9.89
N LEU A 224 -14.49 8.95 -8.58
CA LEU A 224 -13.62 7.95 -7.97
C LEU A 224 -14.41 7.08 -6.96
N PRO A 225 -15.24 6.14 -7.46
CA PRO A 225 -16.04 5.28 -6.61
C PRO A 225 -15.23 4.21 -5.87
N MET A 226 -14.07 3.80 -6.39
CA MET A 226 -13.26 2.72 -5.82
C MET A 226 -11.83 3.17 -5.52
N VAL A 227 -11.30 2.76 -4.37
CA VAL A 227 -9.88 2.92 -4.02
C VAL A 227 -9.37 1.59 -3.46
N ALA A 228 -8.27 1.07 -4.00
CA ALA A 228 -7.60 -0.12 -3.48
C ALA A 228 -6.30 0.27 -2.78
N TYR A 229 -6.02 -0.36 -1.64
CA TYR A 229 -4.79 -0.23 -0.89
C TYR A 229 -4.14 -1.60 -0.76
N ILE A 230 -2.99 -1.78 -1.40
CA ILE A 230 -2.22 -3.01 -1.38
C ILE A 230 -1.00 -2.76 -0.50
N ILE A 231 -0.80 -3.63 0.49
CA ILE A 231 0.37 -3.58 1.35
C ILE A 231 0.79 -4.97 1.79
N LYS A 232 2.07 -5.29 1.56
CA LYS A 232 2.60 -6.64 1.78
C LYS A 232 1.73 -7.68 1.06
N ASN A 233 1.07 -8.57 1.81
CA ASN A 233 0.18 -9.60 1.28
C ASN A 233 -1.31 -9.27 1.44
N SER A 234 -1.64 -8.06 1.93
CA SER A 234 -3.00 -7.63 2.22
C SER A 234 -3.51 -6.68 1.15
N VAL A 235 -4.78 -6.85 0.77
CA VAL A 235 -5.41 -6.03 -0.26
C VAL A 235 -6.75 -5.54 0.25
N TYR A 236 -6.85 -4.24 0.51
CA TYR A 236 -8.07 -3.61 0.99
C TYR A 236 -8.74 -2.84 -0.13
N LEU A 237 -10.00 -3.17 -0.40
CA LEU A 237 -10.84 -2.52 -1.40
C LEU A 237 -11.88 -1.64 -0.73
N PHE A 238 -11.83 -0.34 -1.01
CA PHE A 238 -12.77 0.65 -0.52
C PHE A 238 -13.77 1.01 -1.61
N ASP A 239 -15.04 0.87 -1.28
CA ASP A 239 -16.15 1.30 -2.10
C ASP A 239 -16.71 2.60 -1.51
N ASN A 240 -16.36 3.73 -2.11
CA ASN A 240 -16.78 5.06 -1.67
C ASN A 240 -18.29 5.27 -1.86
N THR A 241 -18.91 4.54 -2.79
CA THR A 241 -20.36 4.62 -3.04
C THR A 241 -21.13 3.93 -1.93
N LYS A 242 -20.66 2.77 -1.49
CA LYS A 242 -21.28 1.99 -0.40
C LYS A 242 -20.75 2.34 0.99
N LYS A 243 -19.65 3.11 1.05
CA LYS A 243 -18.92 3.44 2.28
C LYS A 243 -18.47 2.20 3.05
N THR A 244 -17.87 1.26 2.32
CA THR A 244 -17.43 -0.04 2.88
C THR A 244 -15.97 -0.32 2.55
N VAL A 245 -15.33 -1.11 3.40
CA VAL A 245 -14.00 -1.69 3.15
C VAL A 245 -14.14 -3.20 3.11
N SER A 246 -13.45 -3.81 2.16
CA SER A 246 -13.34 -5.25 2.05
C SER A 246 -11.88 -5.66 2.03
N ASP A 247 -11.50 -6.61 2.88
CA ASP A 247 -10.22 -7.31 2.77
C ASP A 247 -10.36 -8.42 1.73
N CYS A 248 -9.67 -8.29 0.59
CA CYS A 248 -9.67 -9.29 -0.47
C CYS A 248 -8.80 -10.51 -0.13
N GLY A 249 -7.98 -10.45 0.92
CA GLY A 249 -7.11 -11.53 1.38
C GLY A 249 -5.91 -11.83 0.47
N SER A 250 -6.02 -11.64 -0.84
CA SER A 250 -4.94 -11.84 -1.80
C SER A 250 -5.06 -10.94 -3.04
N GLU A 251 -3.92 -10.73 -3.71
CA GLU A 251 -3.89 -10.04 -5.00
C GLU A 251 -4.66 -10.80 -6.10
N GLU A 252 -4.75 -12.12 -6.03
CA GLU A 252 -5.47 -12.92 -7.04
C GLU A 252 -6.97 -12.64 -7.02
N VAL A 253 -7.59 -12.63 -5.83
CA VAL A 253 -9.00 -12.27 -5.64
C VAL A 253 -9.24 -10.83 -6.10
N PHE A 254 -8.31 -9.93 -5.76
CA PHE A 254 -8.38 -8.54 -6.19
C PHE A 254 -8.30 -8.36 -7.71
N VAL A 255 -7.41 -9.10 -8.40
CA VAL A 255 -7.28 -9.06 -9.86
C VAL A 255 -8.57 -9.51 -10.54
N ASP A 256 -9.23 -10.53 -10.01
CA ASP A 256 -10.52 -10.98 -10.56
C ASP A 256 -11.63 -9.94 -10.35
N LEU A 257 -11.68 -9.28 -9.19
CA LEU A 257 -12.57 -8.13 -8.96
C LEU A 257 -12.25 -6.96 -9.91
N LEU A 258 -10.97 -6.67 -10.15
CA LEU A 258 -10.55 -5.62 -11.07
C LEU A 258 -11.01 -5.87 -12.51
N LYS A 259 -10.98 -7.13 -12.98
CA LYS A 259 -11.50 -7.49 -14.31
C LYS A 259 -12.99 -7.16 -14.41
N ASP A 260 -13.77 -7.53 -13.39
CA ASP A 260 -15.20 -7.24 -13.34
C ASP A 260 -15.49 -5.73 -13.27
N PHE A 261 -14.76 -4.98 -12.44
CA PHE A 261 -14.87 -3.51 -12.41
C PHE A 261 -14.53 -2.86 -13.75
N THR A 262 -13.48 -3.35 -14.41
CA THR A 262 -13.05 -2.86 -15.72
C THR A 262 -14.12 -3.10 -16.78
N LEU A 263 -14.73 -4.30 -16.80
CA LEU A 263 -15.84 -4.63 -17.70
C LEU A 263 -17.07 -3.74 -17.45
N ARG A 264 -17.33 -3.37 -16.20
CA ARG A 264 -18.41 -2.45 -15.81
C ARG A 264 -18.05 -0.97 -15.97
N GLY A 265 -16.84 -0.63 -16.41
CA GLY A 265 -16.37 0.74 -16.58
C GLY A 265 -16.21 1.51 -15.26
N VAL A 266 -16.07 0.80 -14.14
CA VAL A 266 -15.91 1.39 -12.81
C VAL A 266 -14.50 1.97 -12.70
N LYS A 267 -14.42 3.26 -12.36
CA LYS A 267 -13.15 3.96 -12.16
C LYS A 267 -12.64 3.71 -10.74
N GLY A 268 -11.32 3.62 -10.60
CA GLY A 268 -10.72 3.55 -9.28
C GLY A 268 -9.26 3.95 -9.28
N TYR A 269 -8.71 4.03 -8.07
CA TYR A 269 -7.29 4.32 -7.82
C TYR A 269 -6.67 3.20 -7.01
N ILE A 270 -5.43 2.82 -7.32
CA ILE A 270 -4.71 1.76 -6.61
C ILE A 270 -3.47 2.39 -5.97
N ILE A 271 -3.33 2.21 -4.66
CA ILE A 271 -2.10 2.49 -3.91
C ILE A 271 -1.42 1.15 -3.65
N TYR A 272 -0.13 1.07 -3.98
CA TYR A 272 0.73 -0.06 -3.65
C TYR A 272 1.83 0.47 -2.73
N ASP A 273 1.90 -0.03 -1.50
CA ASP A 273 2.79 0.42 -0.43
C ASP A 273 3.67 -0.72 0.11
#